data_AF-A0A7L2PFR6-F1
#
_entry.id   AF-A0A7L2PFR6-F1
#
_cell.length_a   1.000
_cell.length_b   1.000
_cell.length_c   1.000
_cell.angle_alpha   90.00
_cell.angle_beta   90.00
_cell.angle_gamma   90.00
#
_symmetry.space_group_name_H-M   'P 1'
#
loop_
_entity.id
_entity.type
_entity.pdbx_description
1 polymer ?
#
loop_
_entity_poly.entity_id
_entity_poly.type
_entity_poly.pdbx_seq_one_letter_code
_entity_poly.pdbx_strand_id
1 'polypeptide(L)'
;VPSGVTVCQLSLPGATLAGAGDTLLLTRLERGAGPVSVRIDTRHGQAPLSGILREFQEIQREQREANACTERRQWWERRSQLDQRMQSLIQSLDQDVLGCWRGLLLPRDPGNSLLEEQELAQLLQELRECGWDSP
;
A
#
# COMPACT_ATOMS: atom_id res chain seq x y z
N VAL A 1 -10.28 19.48 0.86
CA VAL A 1 -9.37 19.01 -0.22
C VAL A 1 -9.58 19.91 -1.44
N PRO A 2 -8.51 20.41 -2.10
CA PRO A 2 -8.64 21.17 -3.35
C PRO A 2 -9.34 20.35 -4.45
N SER A 3 -9.87 21.02 -5.47
CA SER A 3 -10.49 20.31 -6.61
C SER A 3 -9.42 19.55 -7.40
N GLY A 4 -9.74 18.34 -7.87
CA GLY A 4 -8.81 17.49 -8.64
C GLY A 4 -7.70 16.85 -7.82
N VAL A 5 -7.71 17.01 -6.48
CA VAL A 5 -6.74 16.37 -5.58
C VAL A 5 -7.41 15.23 -4.83
N THR A 6 -6.73 14.09 -4.78
CA THR A 6 -7.05 12.97 -3.89
C THR A 6 -6.00 12.92 -2.79
N VAL A 7 -6.43 12.82 -1.53
CA VAL A 7 -5.54 12.62 -0.38
C VAL A 7 -5.70 11.18 0.09
N CYS A 8 -4.60 10.42 0.08
CA CYS A 8 -4.55 9.06 0.61
C CYS A 8 -3.72 9.06 1.90
N GLN A 9 -4.36 8.75 3.02
CA GLN A 9 -3.71 8.56 4.30
C GLN A 9 -3.49 7.07 4.54
N LEU A 10 -2.23 6.69 4.76
CA LEU A 10 -1.84 5.35 5.20
C LEU A 10 -1.43 5.42 6.67
N SER A 11 -1.99 4.57 7.51
CA SER A 11 -1.70 4.56 8.95
C SER A 11 -1.69 3.15 9.52
N LEU A 12 -0.93 2.96 10.59
CA LEU A 12 -0.76 1.67 11.26
C LEU A 12 -1.52 1.70 12.60
N PRO A 13 -2.78 1.26 12.65
CA PRO A 13 -3.55 1.25 13.88
C PRO A 13 -2.90 0.30 14.90
N GLY A 14 -2.64 0.81 16.11
CA GLY A 14 -2.07 0.01 17.19
C GLY A 14 -0.58 -0.26 17.09
N ALA A 15 0.19 0.57 16.37
CA ALA A 15 1.65 0.57 16.52
C ALA A 15 2.00 0.85 18.00
N THR A 16 2.64 -0.12 18.66
CA THR A 16 3.06 0.00 20.07
C THR A 16 4.58 0.17 20.14
N LEU A 17 5.11 0.44 21.33
CA LEU A 17 6.55 0.45 21.59
C LEU A 17 7.25 -0.87 21.21
N ALA A 18 6.50 -1.98 21.08
CA ALA A 18 7.02 -3.30 20.71
C ALA A 18 7.15 -3.53 19.20
N GLY A 19 6.59 -2.65 18.35
CA GLY A 19 6.68 -2.77 16.89
C GLY A 19 5.39 -2.38 16.17
N ALA A 20 5.48 -2.35 14.83
CA ALA A 20 4.33 -2.17 13.96
C ALA A 20 3.42 -3.41 13.98
N GLY A 21 2.11 -3.20 14.00
CA GLY A 21 1.15 -4.28 13.80
C GLY A 21 1.00 -4.66 12.32
N ASP A 22 0.33 -5.78 12.05
CA ASP A 22 0.09 -6.29 10.70
C ASP A 22 -1.17 -5.73 10.04
N THR A 23 -1.67 -4.60 10.52
CA THR A 23 -2.83 -3.92 9.94
C THR A 23 -2.43 -2.58 9.33
N LEU A 24 -2.87 -2.32 8.10
CA LEU A 24 -2.80 -1.03 7.43
C LEU A 24 -4.21 -0.44 7.31
N LEU A 25 -4.38 0.81 7.73
CA LEU A 25 -5.58 1.60 7.47
C LEU A 25 -5.28 2.57 6.33
N LEU A 26 -5.99 2.41 5.22
CA LEU A 26 -5.92 3.31 4.06
C LEU A 26 -7.22 4.10 3.97
N THR A 27 -7.10 5.43 4.05
CA THR A 27 -8.23 6.36 3.94
C THR A 27 -8.03 7.29 2.75
N ARG A 28 -8.99 7.30 1.83
CA ARG A 28 -9.06 8.20 0.68
C ARG A 28 -10.02 9.34 0.96
N LEU A 29 -9.57 10.56 0.70
CA LEU A 29 -10.32 11.80 0.89
C LEU A 29 -10.34 12.60 -0.42
N GLU A 30 -11.53 12.98 -0.86
CA GLU A 30 -11.76 13.80 -2.04
C GLU A 30 -12.67 14.99 -1.71
N ARG A 31 -12.63 16.02 -2.55
CA ARG A 31 -13.53 17.17 -2.40
C ARG A 31 -14.96 16.76 -2.77
N GLY A 32 -15.89 16.95 -1.83
CA GLY A 32 -17.33 16.76 -2.09
C GLY A 32 -17.80 15.30 -2.07
N ALA A 33 -16.92 14.35 -1.76
CA ALA A 33 -17.27 12.95 -1.52
C ALA A 33 -17.07 12.59 -0.05
N GLY A 34 -17.77 11.55 0.42
CA GLY A 34 -17.51 10.96 1.73
C GLY A 34 -16.13 10.28 1.80
N PRO A 35 -15.50 10.19 2.98
CA PRO A 35 -14.24 9.49 3.15
C PRO A 35 -14.43 7.99 2.89
N VAL A 36 -13.51 7.39 2.12
CA VAL A 36 -13.48 5.92 1.92
C VAL A 36 -12.33 5.37 2.75
N SER A 37 -12.60 4.44 3.68
CA SER A 37 -11.58 3.85 4.54
C SER A 37 -11.61 2.34 4.47
N VAL A 38 -10.44 1.72 4.34
CA VAL A 38 -10.29 0.26 4.31
C VAL A 38 -9.25 -0.19 5.32
N ARG A 39 -9.57 -1.25 6.04
CA ARG A 39 -8.66 -1.92 6.97
C ARG A 39 -8.12 -3.17 6.29
N ILE A 40 -6.82 -3.19 6.06
CA ILE A 40 -6.10 -4.28 5.41
C ILE A 40 -5.35 -5.06 6.49
N ASP A 41 -5.72 -6.32 6.69
CA ASP A 41 -5.06 -7.22 7.64
C ASP A 41 -4.12 -8.17 6.90
N THR A 42 -2.83 -8.09 7.22
CA THR A 42 -1.75 -8.80 6.51
C THR A 42 -1.21 -9.99 7.30
N ARG A 43 -1.73 -10.26 8.51
CA ARG A 43 -1.14 -11.23 9.44
C ARG A 43 -1.09 -12.67 8.90
N HIS A 44 -2.02 -13.02 8.01
CA HIS A 44 -2.12 -14.34 7.38
C HIS A 44 -1.71 -14.32 5.89
N GLY A 45 -1.19 -13.19 5.41
CA GLY A 45 -0.71 -13.05 4.03
C GLY A 45 0.70 -13.62 3.84
N GLN A 46 1.16 -13.62 2.59
CA GLN A 46 2.53 -14.06 2.24
C GLN A 46 3.61 -13.15 2.85
N ALA A 47 3.32 -11.86 2.97
CA ALA A 47 4.23 -10.88 3.55
C ALA A 47 3.50 -10.02 4.60
N PRO A 48 3.59 -10.39 5.90
CA PRO A 48 3.07 -9.57 6.99
C PRO A 48 3.73 -8.18 7.00
N LEU A 49 2.92 -7.15 7.22
CA LEU A 49 3.37 -5.75 7.16
C LEU A 49 4.47 -5.44 8.18
N SER A 50 4.41 -6.04 9.38
CA SER A 50 5.47 -5.89 10.38
C SER A 50 6.81 -6.43 9.89
N GLY A 51 6.81 -7.52 9.12
CA GLY A 51 7.99 -8.09 8.48
C GLY A 51 8.57 -7.18 7.41
N ILE A 52 7.72 -6.64 6.53
CA ILE A 52 8.11 -5.65 5.51
C ILE A 52 8.76 -4.43 6.17
N LEU A 53 8.16 -3.89 7.22
CA LEU A 53 8.70 -2.71 7.91
C LEU A 53 10.03 -3.00 8.61
N ARG A 54 10.24 -4.23 9.10
CA ARG A 54 11.52 -4.66 9.67
C ARG A 54 12.60 -4.73 8.59
N GLU A 55 12.31 -5.37 7.45
CA GLU A 55 13.26 -5.44 6.33
C GLU A 55 13.62 -4.04 5.82
N PHE A 56 12.66 -3.12 5.75
CA PHE A 56 12.93 -1.73 5.41
C PHE A 56 13.93 -1.08 6.38
N GLN A 57 13.77 -1.29 7.69
CA GLN A 57 14.70 -0.77 8.70
C GLN A 57 16.10 -1.38 8.58
N GLU A 58 16.18 -2.68 8.25
CA GLU A 58 17.45 -3.38 8.04
C GLU A 58 18.17 -2.85 6.80
N ILE A 59 17.47 -2.67 5.67
CA ILE A 59 18.01 -2.03 4.47
C ILE A 59 18.53 -0.62 4.79
N GLN A 60 17.76 0.18 5.54
CA GLN A 60 18.18 1.54 5.93
C GLN A 60 19.40 1.55 6.87
N ARG A 61 19.55 0.53 7.74
CA ARG A 61 20.76 0.36 8.57
C ARG A 61 21.95 0.01 7.69
N GLU A 62 21.84 -1.03 6.87
CA GLU A 62 22.94 -1.50 6.03
C GLU A 62 23.34 -0.49 4.95
N GLN A 63 22.40 0.31 4.44
CA GLN A 63 22.70 1.44 3.55
C GLN A 63 23.62 2.47 4.23
N ARG A 64 23.38 2.77 5.51
CA ARG A 64 24.25 3.69 6.27
C ARG A 64 25.66 3.12 6.42
N GLU A 65 25.77 1.82 6.66
CA GLU A 65 27.07 1.13 6.77
C GLU A 65 27.79 1.07 5.41
N ALA A 66 27.07 0.79 4.33
CA ALA A 66 27.61 0.77 2.97
C ALA A 66 28.16 2.15 2.55
N ASN A 67 27.53 3.24 2.98
CA ASN A 67 28.02 4.59 2.72
C ASN A 67 29.38 4.90 3.37
N ALA A 68 29.75 4.18 4.44
CA ALA A 68 31.06 4.30 5.07
C ALA A 68 32.15 3.42 4.42
N CYS A 69 31.78 2.57 3.45
CA CYS A 69 32.72 1.70 2.74
C CYS A 69 33.55 2.49 1.72
N THR A 70 34.87 2.41 1.81
CA THR A 70 35.81 3.10 0.91
C THR A 70 36.32 2.20 -0.21
N GLU A 71 36.19 0.88 -0.09
CA GLU A 71 36.60 -0.06 -1.13
C GLU A 71 35.53 -0.13 -2.21
N ARG A 72 35.90 0.25 -3.43
CA ARG A 72 34.99 0.50 -4.54
C ARG A 72 34.18 -0.74 -4.93
N ARG A 73 34.80 -1.93 -4.99
CA ARG A 73 34.11 -3.15 -5.42
C ARG A 73 33.06 -3.58 -4.40
N GLN A 74 33.45 -3.66 -3.13
CA GLN A 74 32.58 -3.98 -2.01
C GLN A 74 31.46 -2.95 -1.85
N TRP A 75 31.75 -1.67 -2.06
CA TRP A 75 30.74 -0.61 -2.05
C TRP A 75 29.67 -0.85 -3.12
N TRP A 76 30.09 -1.15 -4.36
CA TRP A 76 29.16 -1.45 -5.46
C TRP A 76 28.36 -2.73 -5.22
N GLU A 77 29.02 -3.81 -4.81
CA GLU A 77 28.36 -5.10 -4.53
C GLU A 77 27.28 -4.94 -3.44
N ARG A 78 27.61 -4.26 -2.33
CA ARG A 78 26.64 -4.01 -1.24
C ARG A 78 25.47 -3.17 -1.69
N ARG A 79 25.70 -2.07 -2.43
CA ARG A 79 24.62 -1.19 -2.90
C ARG A 79 23.71 -1.88 -3.91
N SER A 80 24.26 -2.68 -4.81
CA SER A 80 23.46 -3.46 -5.76
C SER A 80 22.57 -4.48 -5.04
N GLN A 81 23.07 -5.12 -3.98
CA GLN A 81 22.27 -6.04 -3.17
C GLN A 81 21.16 -5.30 -2.40
N LEU A 82 21.45 -4.13 -1.84
CA LEU A 82 20.45 -3.29 -1.16
C LEU A 82 19.36 -2.81 -2.11
N ASP A 83 19.72 -2.44 -3.35
CA ASP A 83 18.78 -2.02 -4.39
C ASP A 83 17.81 -3.16 -4.76
N GLN A 84 18.35 -4.38 -4.97
CA GLN A 84 17.53 -5.56 -5.23
C GLN A 84 16.57 -5.88 -4.08
N ARG A 85 17.04 -5.81 -2.83
CA ARG A 85 16.18 -6.02 -1.65
C ARG A 85 15.09 -4.96 -1.55
N MET A 86 15.41 -3.70 -1.80
CA MET A 86 14.42 -2.61 -1.82
C MET A 86 13.38 -2.82 -2.93
N GLN A 87 13.80 -3.27 -4.12
CA GLN A 87 12.89 -3.60 -5.21
C GLN A 87 11.91 -4.71 -4.81
N SER A 88 12.41 -5.81 -4.25
CA SER A 88 11.55 -6.90 -3.76
C SER A 88 10.61 -6.44 -2.65
N LEU A 89 11.08 -5.58 -1.74
CA LEU A 89 10.25 -5.02 -0.67
C LEU A 89 9.09 -4.19 -1.22
N ILE A 90 9.35 -3.34 -2.22
CA ILE A 90 8.32 -2.52 -2.87
C ILE A 90 7.30 -3.43 -3.59
N GLN A 91 7.77 -4.49 -4.24
CA GLN A 91 6.87 -5.47 -4.89
C GLN A 91 5.95 -6.17 -3.88
N SER A 92 6.46 -6.58 -2.72
CA SER A 92 5.61 -7.17 -1.67
C SER A 92 4.63 -6.18 -1.08
N LEU A 93 5.02 -4.91 -0.88
CA LEU A 93 4.09 -3.88 -0.42
C LEU A 93 2.96 -3.64 -1.45
N ASP A 94 3.29 -3.70 -2.73
CA ASP A 94 2.35 -3.54 -3.84
C ASP A 94 1.40 -4.75 -4.01
N GLN A 95 1.94 -5.96 -4.02
CA GLN A 95 1.20 -7.18 -4.33
C GLN A 95 0.54 -7.83 -3.11
N ASP A 96 1.29 -7.96 -2.01
CA ASP A 96 0.85 -8.73 -0.84
C ASP A 96 0.12 -7.87 0.20
N VAL A 97 0.55 -6.60 0.36
CA VAL A 97 -0.10 -5.67 1.29
C VAL A 97 -1.24 -4.93 0.62
N LEU A 98 -0.97 -4.15 -0.42
CA LEU A 98 -2.01 -3.37 -1.09
C LEU A 98 -2.91 -4.27 -1.94
N GLY A 99 -2.34 -5.15 -2.76
CA GLY A 99 -3.08 -6.11 -3.58
C GLY A 99 -4.21 -5.43 -4.37
N CYS A 100 -5.45 -5.88 -4.16
CA CYS A 100 -6.63 -5.31 -4.81
C CYS A 100 -6.94 -3.86 -4.35
N TRP A 101 -6.49 -3.45 -3.17
CA TRP A 101 -6.73 -2.12 -2.61
C TRP A 101 -5.87 -1.02 -3.23
N ARG A 102 -4.88 -1.36 -4.07
CA ARG A 102 -4.06 -0.39 -4.80
C ARG A 102 -4.89 0.59 -5.62
N GLY A 103 -6.06 0.19 -6.10
CA GLY A 103 -6.99 1.07 -6.82
C GLY A 103 -7.38 2.32 -6.03
N LEU A 104 -7.39 2.25 -4.69
CA LEU A 104 -7.68 3.42 -3.85
C LEU A 104 -6.60 4.49 -3.89
N LEU A 105 -5.37 4.16 -4.29
CA LEU A 105 -4.28 5.12 -4.47
C LEU A 105 -4.30 5.79 -5.84
N LEU A 106 -5.02 5.23 -6.81
CA LEU A 106 -5.07 5.76 -8.16
C LEU A 106 -5.98 7.01 -8.22
N PRO A 107 -5.56 8.08 -8.92
CA PRO A 107 -6.43 9.22 -9.16
C PRO A 107 -7.69 8.76 -9.90
N ARG A 108 -8.83 9.37 -9.56
CA ARG A 108 -10.07 9.12 -10.30
C ARG A 108 -9.95 9.79 -11.65
N ASP A 109 -9.88 9.01 -12.72
CA ASP A 109 -9.87 9.54 -14.07
C ASP A 109 -11.33 9.69 -14.56
N PRO A 110 -11.83 10.93 -14.76
CA PRO A 110 -13.19 11.15 -15.24
C PRO A 110 -13.38 10.65 -16.69
N GLY A 111 -12.31 10.42 -17.46
CA GLY A 111 -12.37 9.80 -18.79
C GLY A 111 -12.35 8.27 -18.76
N ASN A 112 -12.15 7.66 -17.57
CA ASN A 112 -11.96 6.24 -17.39
C ASN A 112 -13.05 5.66 -16.46
N SER A 113 -14.31 5.97 -16.76
CA SER A 113 -15.47 5.20 -16.31
C SER A 113 -15.39 3.82 -16.96
N LEU A 114 -14.49 2.98 -16.46
CA LEU A 114 -14.14 1.68 -17.06
C LEU A 114 -15.26 0.64 -16.97
N LEU A 115 -16.24 0.85 -16.09
CA LEU A 115 -17.45 0.04 -16.12
C LEU A 115 -18.42 0.76 -17.04
N GLU A 116 -18.80 0.11 -18.13
CA GLU A 116 -20.01 0.48 -18.84
C GLU A 116 -21.15 0.53 -17.82
N GLU A 117 -22.08 1.49 -17.92
CA GLU A 117 -23.16 1.67 -16.93
C GLU A 117 -23.91 0.36 -16.62
N GLN A 118 -23.92 -0.55 -17.61
CA GLN A 118 -24.52 -1.87 -17.55
C GLN A 118 -23.76 -2.87 -16.66
N GLU A 119 -22.42 -2.86 -16.69
CA GLU A 119 -21.59 -3.70 -15.81
C GLU A 119 -21.67 -3.21 -14.36
N LEU A 120 -21.70 -1.88 -14.16
CA LEU A 120 -21.93 -1.30 -12.84
C LEU A 120 -23.31 -1.69 -12.29
N ALA A 121 -24.34 -1.65 -13.14
CA ALA A 121 -25.70 -2.04 -12.74
C ALA A 121 -25.77 -3.53 -12.35
N GLN A 122 -25.10 -4.43 -13.09
CA GLN A 122 -25.00 -5.85 -12.75
C GLN A 122 -24.30 -6.07 -11.41
N LEU A 123 -23.12 -5.47 -11.21
CA LEU A 123 -22.38 -5.57 -9.95
C LEU A 123 -23.20 -5.05 -8.75
N LEU A 124 -23.89 -3.91 -8.92
CA LEU A 124 -24.76 -3.37 -7.87
C LEU A 124 -25.94 -4.29 -7.55
N GLN A 125 -26.49 -4.98 -8.56
CA GLN A 125 -27.53 -5.98 -8.36
C GLN A 125 -27.02 -7.17 -7.58
N GLU A 126 -25.88 -7.76 -7.99
CA GLU A 126 -25.27 -8.90 -7.28
C GLU A 126 -24.95 -8.55 -5.82
N LEU A 127 -24.44 -7.35 -5.56
CA LEU A 127 -24.17 -6.88 -4.20
C LEU A 127 -25.45 -6.75 -3.37
N ARG A 128 -26.56 -6.26 -3.95
CA ARG A 128 -27.86 -6.23 -3.25
C ARG A 128 -28.39 -7.62 -2.97
N GLU A 129 -28.26 -8.55 -3.91
CA GLU A 129 -28.64 -9.95 -3.71
C GLU A 129 -27.84 -10.60 -2.56
N CYS A 130 -26.61 -10.13 -2.33
CA CYS A 130 -25.79 -10.51 -1.19
C CYS A 130 -26.10 -9.74 0.12
N GLY A 131 -27.16 -8.91 0.13
CA GLY A 131 -27.60 -8.15 1.32
C GLY A 131 -26.89 -6.82 1.54
N TRP A 132 -26.25 -6.26 0.50
CA TRP A 132 -25.61 -4.96 0.58
C TRP A 132 -26.58 -3.84 0.18
N ASP A 133 -27.19 -3.18 1.18
CA ASP A 133 -28.27 -2.20 0.96
C ASP A 133 -27.80 -0.74 0.77
N SER A 134 -26.54 -0.41 1.09
CA SER A 134 -25.98 0.95 0.96
C SER A 134 -24.46 0.97 1.17
N PRO A 135 -23.70 1.88 0.52
CA PRO A 135 -22.39 2.30 1.01
C PRO A 135 -22.46 3.01 2.38
#